data_AF-A0A9W4T3U1-F1
#
_entry.id   AF-A0A9W4T3U1-F1
#
_cell.length_a   1.000
_cell.length_b   1.000
_cell.length_c   1.000
_cell.angle_alpha   90.00
_cell.angle_beta   90.00
_cell.angle_gamma   90.00
#
_symmetry.space_group_name_H-M   'P 1'
#
loop_
_entity.id
_entity.type
_entity.pdbx_description
1 polymer ?
#
loop_
_entity_poly.entity_id
_entity_poly.type
_entity_poly.pdbx_seq_one_letter_code
_entity_poly.pdbx_strand_id
1 'polypeptide(L)'
;MTHIYWESPKNVYSGAVKGAGIIINGTPGIGKSFFAVYLLYQARWHPSYISTTKCYVLDGDKYYSYNGTVSDVALEMKDRSLIWYIVDGKVLEHMRVFWNIVTILVCSPAREYYKELEKEGILMYMPLWDVDELEKGFYCTLGPSDNIELINRLFREQLGKKLTKE
;
A
#
# COMPACT_ATOMS: atom_id res chain seq x y z
N MET A 1 11.09 -14.51 15.70
CA MET A 1 10.32 -13.62 14.81
C MET A 1 10.17 -14.38 13.50
N THR A 2 8.95 -14.75 13.13
CA THR A 2 8.69 -15.63 11.98
C THR A 2 8.62 -14.78 10.72
N HIS A 3 9.61 -14.91 9.83
CA HIS A 3 9.57 -14.28 8.52
C HIS A 3 8.60 -15.06 7.63
N ILE A 4 7.47 -14.46 7.30
CA ILE A 4 6.51 -15.04 6.35
C ILE A 4 6.94 -14.57 4.96
N TYR A 5 7.53 -15.48 4.18
CA TYR A 5 7.70 -15.32 2.76
C TYR A 5 6.36 -15.51 2.08
N TRP A 6 6.09 -14.69 1.07
CA TRP A 6 4.75 -14.54 0.55
C TRP A 6 4.65 -15.14 -0.84
N GLU A 7 3.90 -16.24 -0.97
CA GLU A 7 3.78 -17.02 -2.21
C GLU A 7 2.78 -16.42 -3.21
N SER A 8 1.90 -15.48 -2.77
CA SER A 8 0.91 -14.88 -3.68
C SER A 8 0.37 -13.52 -3.23
N PRO A 9 0.33 -12.51 -4.15
CA PRO A 9 -0.41 -11.23 -4.13
C PRO A 9 -1.75 -11.14 -3.38
N LYS A 10 -2.43 -12.26 -3.20
CA LYS A 10 -3.82 -12.33 -2.72
C LYS A 10 -3.95 -12.45 -1.20
N ASN A 11 -2.87 -12.78 -0.47
CA ASN A 11 -2.92 -13.12 0.95
C ASN A 11 -2.54 -11.99 1.93
N VAL A 12 -2.46 -10.73 1.47
CA VAL A 12 -1.96 -9.59 2.26
C VAL A 12 -3.13 -9.14 3.13
N TYR A 13 -4.31 -9.04 2.53
CA TYR A 13 -5.53 -8.64 3.21
C TYR A 13 -6.03 -9.68 4.22
N SER A 14 -5.73 -10.97 4.01
CA SER A 14 -6.20 -12.06 4.90
C SER A 14 -5.47 -12.11 6.26
N GLY A 15 -4.28 -11.51 6.36
CA GLY A 15 -3.51 -11.43 7.61
C GLY A 15 -3.77 -10.17 8.42
N ALA A 16 -4.64 -9.28 7.94
CA ALA A 16 -4.79 -7.94 8.51
C ALA A 16 -5.80 -7.94 9.67
N VAL A 17 -5.35 -7.53 10.86
CA VAL A 17 -6.19 -7.38 12.04
C VAL A 17 -6.45 -5.89 12.28
N LYS A 18 -7.69 -5.52 12.63
CA LYS A 18 -8.02 -4.13 12.99
C LYS A 18 -7.15 -3.64 14.15
N GLY A 19 -6.55 -2.46 14.04
CA GLY A 19 -5.59 -1.92 15.01
C GLY A 19 -4.16 -2.48 14.88
N ALA A 20 -3.97 -3.58 14.16
CA ALA A 20 -2.65 -4.11 13.80
C ALA A 20 -2.22 -3.62 12.41
N GLY A 21 -0.92 -3.58 12.17
CA GLY A 21 -0.35 -3.20 10.88
C GLY A 21 0.26 -4.36 10.12
N ILE A 22 0.29 -4.24 8.81
CA ILE A 22 1.11 -5.08 7.93
C ILE A 22 2.32 -4.26 7.52
N ILE A 23 3.51 -4.84 7.61
CA ILE A 23 4.75 -4.24 7.14
C ILE A 23 5.28 -5.10 6.00
N ILE A 24 5.59 -4.46 4.88
CA ILE A 24 6.16 -5.07 3.68
C ILE A 24 7.48 -4.37 3.44
N ASN A 25 8.57 -5.03 3.84
CA ASN A 25 9.91 -4.53 3.59
C ASN A 25 10.54 -5.25 2.39
N GLY A 26 11.68 -4.76 1.92
CA GLY A 26 12.41 -5.38 0.82
C GLY A 26 13.55 -4.50 0.35
N THR A 27 14.50 -5.08 -0.37
CA THR A 27 15.68 -4.38 -0.91
C THR A 27 15.27 -3.13 -1.71
N PRO A 28 15.99 -2.00 -1.61
CA PRO A 28 15.78 -0.86 -2.49
C PRO A 28 15.78 -1.27 -3.98
N GLY A 29 14.91 -0.67 -4.79
CA GLY A 29 14.81 -0.98 -6.24
C GLY A 29 13.95 -2.18 -6.64
N ILE A 30 13.51 -3.01 -5.69
CA ILE A 30 12.76 -4.27 -5.95
C ILE A 30 11.29 -4.11 -6.41
N GLY A 31 10.82 -2.88 -6.66
CA GLY A 31 9.42 -2.65 -7.10
C GLY A 31 8.39 -2.39 -5.99
N LYS A 32 8.80 -2.18 -4.74
CA LYS A 32 7.90 -1.86 -3.59
C LYS A 32 6.84 -0.79 -3.87
N SER A 33 7.23 0.36 -4.44
CA SER A 33 6.28 1.45 -4.75
C SER A 33 5.20 1.00 -5.74
N PHE A 34 5.60 0.22 -6.76
CA PHE A 34 4.67 -0.36 -7.72
C PHE A 34 3.72 -1.34 -7.03
N PHE A 35 4.26 -2.19 -6.15
CA PHE A 35 3.47 -3.13 -5.38
C PHE A 35 2.45 -2.43 -4.46
N ALA A 36 2.79 -1.29 -3.87
CA ALA A 36 1.86 -0.48 -3.07
C ALA A 36 0.67 0.03 -3.91
N VAL A 37 0.91 0.45 -5.16
CA VAL A 37 -0.16 0.85 -6.10
C VAL A 37 -1.02 -0.35 -6.51
N TYR A 38 -0.40 -1.50 -6.75
CA TYR A 38 -1.12 -2.73 -7.01
C TYR A 38 -2.03 -3.13 -5.83
N LEU A 39 -1.56 -3.01 -4.60
CA LEU A 39 -2.38 -3.22 -3.41
C LEU A 39 -3.53 -2.21 -3.35
N LEU A 40 -3.30 -0.94 -3.66
CA LEU A 40 -4.40 0.03 -3.71
C LEU A 40 -5.49 -0.42 -4.71
N TYR A 41 -5.07 -0.85 -5.90
CA TYR A 41 -5.97 -1.35 -6.92
C TYR A 41 -6.73 -2.61 -6.47
N GLN A 42 -6.10 -3.53 -5.75
CA GLN A 42 -6.79 -4.71 -5.23
C GLN A 42 -7.77 -4.38 -4.11
N ALA A 43 -7.50 -3.33 -3.35
CA ALA A 43 -8.38 -2.83 -2.31
C ALA A 43 -9.59 -2.05 -2.85
N ARG A 44 -9.70 -1.78 -4.17
CA ARG A 44 -10.73 -0.89 -4.78
C ARG A 44 -12.19 -1.15 -4.40
N TRP A 45 -12.51 -2.39 -4.05
CA TRP A 45 -13.86 -2.79 -3.60
C TRP A 45 -14.17 -2.39 -2.16
N HIS A 46 -13.18 -1.80 -1.47
CA HIS A 46 -13.28 -1.23 -0.13
C HIS A 46 -12.72 0.19 -0.16
N PRO A 47 -13.18 1.09 0.72
CA PRO A 47 -12.54 2.38 0.92
C PRO A 47 -11.05 2.18 1.20
N SER A 48 -10.20 2.75 0.36
CA SER A 48 -8.77 2.61 0.46
C SER A 48 -8.06 3.88 0.02
N TYR A 49 -6.90 4.14 0.59
CA TYR A 49 -6.06 5.25 0.15
C TYR A 49 -4.59 4.93 0.35
N ILE A 50 -3.76 5.50 -0.54
CA ILE A 50 -2.32 5.40 -0.45
C ILE A 50 -1.73 6.76 -0.06
N SER A 51 -0.92 6.79 1.01
CA SER A 51 -0.10 7.93 1.36
C SER A 51 1.32 7.73 0.86
N THR A 52 1.75 8.66 0.01
CA THR A 52 3.13 8.82 -0.47
C THR A 52 3.61 10.20 -0.05
N THR A 53 4.01 11.05 -0.99
CA THR A 53 4.10 12.52 -0.83
C THR A 53 2.74 13.21 -0.98
N LYS A 54 1.74 12.51 -1.51
CA LYS A 54 0.32 12.92 -1.62
C LYS A 54 -0.57 11.75 -1.20
N CYS A 55 -1.81 12.06 -0.84
CA CYS A 55 -2.85 11.05 -0.63
C CYS A 55 -3.64 10.83 -1.92
N TYR A 56 -3.81 9.58 -2.31
CA TYR A 56 -4.75 9.19 -3.36
C TYR A 56 -5.79 8.26 -2.79
N VAL A 57 -7.05 8.58 -3.05
CA VAL A 57 -8.22 7.86 -2.54
C VAL A 57 -8.79 7.00 -3.66
N LEU A 58 -9.16 5.77 -3.29
CA LEU A 58 -9.91 4.83 -4.11
C LEU A 58 -11.13 4.36 -3.29
N ASP A 59 -12.34 4.79 -3.70
CA ASP A 59 -13.62 4.41 -3.07
C ASP A 59 -14.58 3.90 -4.16
N GLY A 60 -14.60 2.59 -4.37
CA GLY A 60 -15.26 1.97 -5.52
C GLY A 60 -14.60 2.40 -6.83
N ASP A 61 -15.38 2.96 -7.74
CA ASP A 61 -14.90 3.46 -9.04
C ASP A 61 -14.34 4.89 -8.98
N LYS A 62 -14.43 5.55 -7.82
CA LYS A 62 -13.94 6.92 -7.65
C LYS A 62 -12.45 6.91 -7.31
N TYR A 63 -11.68 7.60 -8.15
CA TYR A 63 -10.26 7.86 -7.95
C TYR A 63 -10.00 9.37 -7.93
N TYR A 64 -9.35 9.86 -6.87
CA TYR A 64 -8.95 11.26 -6.79
C TYR A 64 -7.72 11.48 -5.91
N SER A 65 -6.94 12.50 -6.24
CA SER A 65 -5.89 13.01 -5.35
C SER A 65 -6.52 13.92 -4.29
N TYR A 66 -6.12 13.75 -3.04
CA TYR A 66 -6.57 14.59 -1.95
C TYR A 66 -5.59 15.74 -1.71
N ASN A 67 -6.11 16.98 -1.70
CA ASN A 67 -5.33 18.21 -1.49
C ASN A 67 -5.38 18.65 -0.02
N GLY A 68 -5.08 17.73 0.89
CA GLY A 68 -5.00 17.98 2.34
C GLY A 68 -4.06 16.97 3.00
N THR A 69 -4.08 16.89 4.32
CA THR A 69 -3.25 15.96 5.08
C THR A 69 -3.83 14.55 5.05
N VAL A 70 -3.00 13.56 5.36
CA VAL A 70 -3.45 12.17 5.56
C VAL A 70 -4.53 12.09 6.65
N SER A 71 -4.39 12.91 7.71
CA SER A 71 -5.37 13.00 8.80
C SER A 71 -6.74 13.46 8.33
N ASP A 72 -6.78 14.41 7.38
CA ASP A 72 -8.03 14.93 6.84
C ASP A 72 -8.78 13.85 6.06
N VAL A 73 -8.04 13.04 5.27
CA VAL A 73 -8.61 11.86 4.58
C VAL A 73 -9.16 10.86 5.59
N ALA A 74 -8.40 10.55 6.64
CA ALA A 74 -8.85 9.63 7.68
C ALA A 74 -10.12 10.13 8.39
N LEU A 75 -10.20 11.44 8.66
CA LEU A 75 -11.36 12.06 9.29
C LEU A 75 -12.59 12.01 8.38
N GLU A 76 -12.43 12.28 7.08
CA GLU A 76 -13.50 12.17 6.08
C GLU A 76 -14.02 10.72 5.96
N MET A 77 -13.13 9.75 6.10
CA MET A 77 -13.46 8.33 5.98
C MET A 77 -13.88 7.68 7.30
N LYS A 78 -13.79 8.37 8.44
CA LYS A 78 -13.93 7.77 9.80
C LYS A 78 -15.20 6.94 10.00
N ASP A 79 -16.29 7.26 9.32
CA ASP A 79 -17.60 6.61 9.48
C ASP A 79 -17.74 5.36 8.57
N ARG A 80 -16.72 5.03 7.77
CA ARG A 80 -16.69 3.82 6.92
C ARG A 80 -16.33 2.58 7.75
N SER A 81 -16.87 1.41 7.38
CA SER A 81 -16.78 0.18 8.19
C SER A 81 -15.36 -0.41 8.31
N LEU A 82 -14.56 -0.31 7.24
CA LEU A 82 -13.16 -0.73 7.17
C LEU A 82 -12.46 0.07 6.08
N ILE A 83 -11.27 0.60 6.39
CA ILE A 83 -10.47 1.39 5.45
C ILE A 83 -9.07 0.79 5.33
N TRP A 84 -8.62 0.56 4.10
CA TRP A 84 -7.25 0.15 3.83
C TRP A 84 -6.35 1.37 3.64
N TYR A 85 -5.44 1.57 4.58
CA TYR A 85 -4.46 2.64 4.52
C TYR A 85 -3.11 2.08 4.08
N ILE A 86 -2.72 2.35 2.83
CA ILE A 86 -1.44 1.91 2.27
C ILE A 86 -0.44 3.06 2.39
N VAL A 87 0.77 2.78 2.84
CA VAL A 87 1.81 3.78 3.05
C VAL A 87 3.06 3.35 2.32
N ASP A 88 3.55 4.16 1.38
CA ASP A 88 4.86 3.97 0.77
C ASP A 88 5.86 4.93 1.42
N GLY A 89 6.60 4.44 2.42
CA GLY A 89 7.58 5.22 3.16
C GLY A 89 7.45 5.06 4.68
N LYS A 90 7.01 6.13 5.36
CA LYS A 90 6.93 6.19 6.82
C LYS A 90 5.50 6.45 7.27
N VAL A 91 5.02 5.65 8.23
CA VAL A 91 3.69 5.81 8.83
C VAL A 91 3.66 7.07 9.70
N LEU A 92 2.56 7.81 9.62
CA LEU A 92 2.25 8.88 10.55
C LEU A 92 1.63 8.29 11.84
N GLU A 93 2.22 8.62 12.99
CA GLU A 93 1.88 7.99 14.28
C GLU A 93 0.40 8.16 14.68
N HIS A 94 -0.23 9.28 14.32
CA HIS A 94 -1.62 9.59 14.66
C HIS A 94 -2.66 8.77 13.87
N MET A 95 -2.25 8.04 12.83
CA MET A 95 -3.18 7.24 12.01
C MET A 95 -3.67 5.97 12.71
N ARG A 96 -3.02 5.57 13.81
CA ARG A 96 -3.39 4.40 14.62
C ARG A 96 -4.61 4.62 15.51
N VAL A 97 -5.02 5.87 15.68
CA VAL A 97 -6.11 6.23 16.59
C VAL A 97 -7.47 5.80 16.03
N PHE A 98 -7.55 5.54 14.72
CA PHE A 98 -8.79 5.13 14.05
C PHE A 98 -8.96 3.60 14.07
N TRP A 99 -9.93 3.10 14.83
CA TRP A 99 -10.21 1.66 15.03
C TRP A 99 -10.68 0.91 13.76
N ASN A 100 -11.10 1.64 12.73
CA ASN A 100 -11.58 1.10 11.46
C ASN A 100 -10.51 1.11 10.35
N ILE A 101 -9.27 1.52 10.64
CA ILE A 101 -8.18 1.56 9.68
C ILE A 101 -7.28 0.34 9.82
N VAL A 102 -6.95 -0.27 8.69
CA VAL A 102 -5.90 -1.29 8.57
C VAL A 102 -4.74 -0.70 7.79
N THR A 103 -3.56 -0.66 8.41
CA THR A 103 -2.37 -0.03 7.82
C THR A 103 -1.50 -1.08 7.12
N ILE A 104 -1.20 -0.87 5.84
CA ILE A 104 -0.17 -1.60 5.10
C ILE A 104 0.99 -0.66 4.83
N LEU A 105 2.08 -0.83 5.56
CA LEU A 105 3.32 -0.08 5.39
C LEU A 105 4.24 -0.82 4.41
N VAL A 106 4.53 -0.18 3.28
CA VAL A 106 5.57 -0.59 2.34
C VAL A 106 6.79 0.31 2.58
N CYS A 107 7.92 -0.24 3.01
CA CYS A 107 9.07 0.56 3.41
C CYS A 107 10.42 -0.11 3.12
N SER A 108 11.51 0.62 3.33
CA SER A 108 12.85 0.03 3.34
C SER A 108 13.03 -0.84 4.59
N PRO A 109 14.04 -1.74 4.62
CA PRO A 109 14.29 -2.59 5.78
C PRO A 109 14.89 -1.83 6.98
N ALA A 110 15.10 -0.52 6.89
CA ALA A 110 15.56 0.26 8.03
C ALA A 110 14.48 0.32 9.12
N ARG A 111 14.78 -0.26 10.28
CA ARG A 111 13.83 -0.47 11.38
C ARG A 111 13.16 0.80 11.87
N GLU A 112 13.81 1.95 11.75
CA GLU A 112 13.25 3.26 12.10
C GLU A 112 11.93 3.61 11.39
N TYR A 113 11.67 3.03 10.21
CA TYR A 113 10.45 3.28 9.45
C TYR A 113 9.24 2.52 9.99
N TYR A 114 9.45 1.37 10.63
CA TYR A 114 8.39 0.45 10.99
C TYR A 114 8.40 -0.01 12.45
N LYS A 115 9.39 0.40 13.27
CA LYS A 115 9.57 -0.02 14.67
C LYS A 115 8.30 0.10 15.52
N GLU A 116 7.51 1.15 15.28
CA GLU A 116 6.27 1.34 16.03
C GLU A 116 5.22 0.33 15.57
N LEU A 117 5.18 -0.01 14.27
CA LEU A 117 4.16 -0.89 13.68
C LEU A 117 4.48 -2.35 13.97
N GLU A 118 5.76 -2.66 14.11
CA GLU A 118 6.28 -3.98 14.47
C GLU A 118 5.77 -4.47 15.83
N LYS A 119 5.46 -3.56 16.76
CA LYS A 119 5.00 -3.92 18.12
C LYS A 119 3.72 -4.78 18.11
N GLU A 120 2.83 -4.51 17.15
CA GLU A 120 1.50 -5.12 17.07
C GLU A 120 1.19 -5.65 15.67
N GLY A 121 2.15 -5.56 14.75
CA GLY A 121 1.97 -5.85 13.33
C GLY A 121 2.71 -7.09 12.84
N ILE A 122 2.45 -7.44 11.59
CA ILE A 122 3.08 -8.56 10.89
C ILE A 122 4.14 -8.01 9.95
N LEU A 123 5.37 -8.50 10.07
CA LEU A 123 6.48 -8.18 9.18
C LEU A 123 6.60 -9.22 8.06
N MET A 124 6.43 -8.78 6.82
CA MET A 124 6.61 -9.56 5.60
C MET A 124 7.78 -9.01 4.78
N TYR A 125 8.55 -9.92 4.18
CA TYR A 125 9.64 -9.57 3.27
C TYR A 125 9.22 -9.80 1.83
N MET A 126 9.26 -8.74 1.03
CA MET A 126 9.01 -8.79 -0.41
C MET A 126 10.17 -9.56 -1.07
N PRO A 127 9.88 -10.69 -1.74
CA PRO A 127 10.93 -11.44 -2.42
C PRO A 127 11.50 -10.63 -3.60
N LEU A 128 12.70 -10.99 -4.04
CA LEU A 128 13.25 -10.51 -5.31
C LEU A 128 12.34 -11.03 -6.41
N TRP A 129 11.73 -10.09 -7.14
CA TRP A 129 10.95 -10.42 -8.33
C TRP A 129 11.84 -10.19 -9.53
N ASP A 130 11.96 -11.22 -10.36
CA ASP A 130 12.44 -11.00 -11.72
C ASP A 130 11.33 -10.36 -12.56
N VAL A 131 11.67 -9.63 -13.63
CA VAL A 131 10.69 -8.90 -14.47
C VAL A 131 9.59 -9.84 -14.99
N ASP A 132 9.95 -11.09 -15.30
CA ASP A 132 9.03 -12.13 -15.73
C ASP A 132 8.06 -12.58 -14.62
N GLU A 133 8.49 -12.56 -13.35
CA GLU A 133 7.64 -12.90 -12.20
C GLU A 133 6.68 -11.77 -11.86
N LEU A 134 7.12 -10.52 -12.00
CA LEU A 134 6.27 -9.34 -11.98
C LEU A 134 5.17 -9.50 -13.04
N GLU A 135 5.54 -9.67 -14.31
CA GLU A 135 4.57 -9.80 -15.39
C GLU A 135 3.62 -10.99 -15.18
N LYS A 136 4.13 -12.20 -14.89
CA LYS A 136 3.27 -13.38 -14.67
C LYS A 136 2.37 -13.23 -13.45
N GLY A 137 2.91 -12.73 -12.34
CA GLY A 137 2.14 -12.47 -11.12
C GLY A 137 1.00 -11.47 -11.37
N PHE A 138 1.24 -10.45 -12.20
CA PHE A 138 0.25 -9.46 -12.58
C PHE A 138 -0.77 -10.00 -13.60
N TYR A 139 -0.34 -10.66 -14.68
CA TYR A 139 -1.24 -11.24 -15.67
C TYR A 139 -2.17 -12.31 -15.07
N CYS A 140 -1.64 -13.17 -14.20
CA CYS A 140 -2.45 -14.19 -13.50
C CYS A 140 -3.41 -13.61 -12.45
N THR A 141 -3.19 -12.38 -12.00
CA THR A 141 -3.97 -11.78 -10.91
C THR A 141 -4.90 -10.65 -11.35
N LEU A 142 -4.58 -9.93 -12.43
CA LEU A 142 -5.31 -8.75 -12.91
C LEU A 142 -6.24 -9.03 -14.10
N GLY A 143 -6.04 -10.16 -14.80
CA GLY A 143 -6.75 -10.46 -16.04
C GLY A 143 -6.33 -9.56 -17.21
N PRO A 144 -6.67 -9.91 -18.47
CA PRO A 144 -5.86 -9.51 -19.62
C PRO A 144 -5.97 -8.06 -20.14
N SER A 145 -6.93 -7.21 -19.76
CA SER A 145 -7.19 -6.04 -20.64
C SER A 145 -7.57 -4.70 -20.01
N ASP A 146 -8.21 -4.58 -18.85
CA ASP A 146 -8.76 -3.24 -18.47
C ASP A 146 -8.00 -2.50 -17.37
N ASN A 147 -7.03 -3.16 -16.70
CA ASN A 147 -6.54 -2.69 -15.40
C ASN A 147 -5.06 -2.31 -15.35
N ILE A 148 -4.27 -2.75 -16.33
CA ILE A 148 -2.84 -2.40 -16.43
C ILE A 148 -2.67 -0.92 -16.74
N GLU A 149 -3.54 -0.33 -17.57
CA GLU A 149 -3.48 1.09 -17.91
C GLU A 149 -3.76 1.98 -16.70
N LEU A 150 -4.75 1.62 -15.87
CA LEU A 150 -5.03 2.32 -14.61
C LEU A 150 -3.85 2.21 -13.65
N ILE A 151 -3.32 1.01 -13.42
CA ILE A 151 -2.16 0.81 -12.53
C ILE A 151 -0.94 1.60 -13.04
N ASN A 152 -0.68 1.57 -14.35
CA ASN A 152 0.39 2.35 -14.96
C ASN A 152 0.15 3.85 -14.83
N ARG A 153 -1.09 4.33 -14.95
CA ARG A 153 -1.46 5.73 -14.72
C ARG A 153 -1.18 6.13 -13.27
N LEU A 154 -1.67 5.35 -12.31
CA LEU A 154 -1.45 5.56 -10.88
C LEU A 154 0.04 5.58 -10.54
N PHE A 155 0.80 4.63 -11.09
CA PHE A 155 2.23 4.54 -10.87
C PHE A 155 2.99 5.70 -11.52
N ARG A 156 2.60 6.14 -12.73
CA ARG A 156 3.19 7.32 -13.39
C ARG A 156 2.89 8.61 -12.64
N GLU A 157 1.68 8.79 -12.12
CA GLU A 157 1.33 9.93 -11.25
C GLU A 157 2.15 9.92 -9.95
N GLN A 158 2.49 8.74 -9.44
CA GLN A 158 3.39 8.56 -8.31
C GLN A 158 4.87 8.85 -8.67
N LEU A 159 5.33 8.42 -9.85
CA LEU A 159 6.72 8.57 -10.32
C LEU A 159 7.04 9.97 -10.85
N GLY A 160 6.10 10.63 -11.53
CA GLY A 160 6.27 11.94 -12.18
C GLY A 160 6.70 13.07 -11.24
N LYS A 161 6.72 12.83 -9.92
CA LYS A 161 7.23 13.76 -8.90
C LYS A 161 8.49 13.28 -8.17
N LYS A 162 8.84 11.99 -8.24
CA LYS A 162 10.14 11.52 -7.74
C LYS A 162 11.31 12.00 -8.61
N LEU A 163 11.06 12.26 -9.90
CA LEU A 163 12.06 12.76 -10.85
C LEU A 163 12.15 14.30 -10.94
N THR A 164 11.20 15.06 -10.39
CA THR A 164 11.23 16.54 -10.40
C THR A 164 11.89 17.14 -9.15
N LYS A 165 12.83 16.42 -8.54
CA LYS A 165 13.77 16.99 -7.57
C LYS A 165 15.14 17.06 -8.24
N GLU A 166 15.31 18.09 -9.07
CA GLU A 166 16.60 18.74 -9.32
C GLU A 166 16.57 20.11 -8.65
#